data_AF-A0A7C9QV39-F1
#
_entry.id   AF-A0A7C9QV39-F1
#
_cell.length_a   1.000
_cell.length_b   1.000
_cell.length_c   1.000
_cell.angle_alpha   90.00
_cell.angle_beta   90.00
_cell.angle_gamma   90.00
#
_symmetry.space_group_name_H-M   'P 1'
#
loop_
_entity.id
_entity.type
_entity.pdbx_description
1 polymer ?
#
loop_
_entity_poly.entity_id
_entity_poly.type
_entity_poly.pdbx_seq_one_letter_code
_entity_poly.pdbx_strand_id
1 'polypeptide(L)'
;MQTQTGSLLHQDHMATIESLQNLEEFLGRQRGAPVLDETVKAFLAALGGTLRQEVEKHFGFEENHLFPEFTRRGETGIVMMLTMEHRTILPLALRVADLADAAVAAGAFGEQDWRDFKDAGVELVEREIFHIQKEEMGLLAAISALVDGDTDVRLAQVYRETVG
;
A
#
# COMPACT_ATOMS: atom_id res chain seq x y z
N MET A 1 20.09 -13.80 -5.26
CA MET A 1 19.94 -14.08 -3.81
C MET A 1 18.86 -13.14 -3.30
N GLN A 2 17.90 -13.64 -2.54
CA GLN A 2 16.86 -12.79 -1.94
C GLN A 2 17.52 -11.91 -0.86
N THR A 3 17.35 -10.59 -0.95
CA THR A 3 17.94 -9.62 -0.01
C THR A 3 17.03 -9.46 1.21
N GLN A 4 17.56 -8.99 2.35
CA GLN A 4 16.74 -8.77 3.55
C GLN A 4 15.70 -7.69 3.32
N THR A 5 16.09 -6.57 2.69
CA THR A 5 15.19 -5.48 2.34
C THR A 5 14.09 -5.99 1.41
N GLY A 6 14.46 -6.75 0.37
CA GLY A 6 13.49 -7.28 -0.58
C GLY A 6 12.50 -8.27 0.05
N SER A 7 12.94 -9.09 1.01
CA SER A 7 12.02 -9.97 1.75
C SER A 7 11.04 -9.21 2.64
N LEU A 8 11.45 -8.08 3.23
CA LEU A 8 10.57 -7.25 4.07
C LEU A 8 9.52 -6.54 3.21
N LEU A 9 9.94 -5.91 2.10
CA LEU A 9 9.04 -5.29 1.13
C LEU A 9 8.02 -6.31 0.61
N HIS A 10 8.50 -7.49 0.21
CA HIS A 10 7.63 -8.56 -0.27
C HIS A 10 6.57 -8.97 0.76
N GLN A 11 6.92 -9.08 2.05
CA GLN A 11 5.95 -9.43 3.09
C GLN A 11 4.87 -8.36 3.23
N ASP A 12 5.25 -7.08 3.17
CA ASP A 12 4.31 -5.96 3.26
C ASP A 12 3.40 -5.92 2.03
N HIS A 13 3.98 -6.05 0.83
CA HIS A 13 3.24 -6.14 -0.43
C HIS A 13 2.18 -7.25 -0.41
N MET A 14 2.53 -8.45 0.10
CA MET A 14 1.56 -9.55 0.16
C MET A 14 0.42 -9.25 1.14
N ALA A 15 0.70 -8.57 2.25
CA ALA A 15 -0.33 -8.15 3.20
C ALA A 15 -1.25 -7.07 2.60
N THR A 16 -0.69 -6.09 1.87
CA THR A 16 -1.45 -5.06 1.17
C THR A 16 -2.31 -5.68 0.06
N ILE A 17 -1.76 -6.58 -0.75
CA ILE A 17 -2.54 -7.31 -1.78
C ILE A 17 -3.70 -8.08 -1.17
N GLU A 18 -3.49 -8.80 -0.07
CA GLU A 18 -4.57 -9.54 0.61
C GLU A 18 -5.69 -8.59 1.06
N SER A 19 -5.34 -7.44 1.64
CA SER A 19 -6.30 -6.41 2.06
C SER A 19 -7.10 -5.85 0.88
N LEU A 20 -6.43 -5.57 -0.25
CA LEU A 20 -7.07 -5.06 -1.47
C LEU A 20 -7.98 -6.09 -2.15
N GLN A 21 -7.59 -7.37 -2.17
CA GLN A 21 -8.44 -8.44 -2.68
C GLN A 21 -9.70 -8.61 -1.83
N ASN A 22 -9.57 -8.52 -0.51
CA ASN A 22 -10.71 -8.54 0.41
C ASN A 22 -11.61 -7.31 0.20
N LEU A 23 -11.04 -6.13 -0.07
CA LEU A 23 -11.79 -4.94 -0.45
C LEU A 23 -12.54 -5.15 -1.77
N GLU A 24 -11.88 -5.63 -2.82
CA GLU A 24 -12.50 -5.90 -4.11
C GLU A 24 -13.68 -6.86 -3.98
N GLU A 25 -13.49 -7.97 -3.26
CA GLU A 25 -14.55 -8.94 -3.01
C GLU A 25 -15.72 -8.33 -2.23
N PHE A 26 -15.41 -7.54 -1.20
CA PHE A 26 -16.41 -6.82 -0.42
C PHE A 26 -17.24 -5.89 -1.30
N LEU A 27 -16.60 -5.02 -2.09
CA LEU A 27 -17.27 -4.07 -2.98
C LEU A 27 -18.11 -4.76 -4.05
N GLY A 28 -17.63 -5.90 -4.57
CA GLY A 28 -18.31 -6.71 -5.58
C GLY A 28 -19.60 -7.37 -5.07
N ARG A 29 -19.66 -7.71 -3.78
CA ARG A 29 -20.84 -8.33 -3.15
C ARG A 29 -21.94 -7.31 -2.81
N GLN A 30 -21.60 -6.03 -2.66
CA GLN A 30 -22.55 -5.01 -2.21
C GLN A 30 -23.28 -4.31 -3.36
N ARG A 31 -24.62 -4.37 -3.34
CA ARG A 31 -25.51 -3.61 -4.24
C ARG A 31 -25.80 -2.18 -3.76
N GLY A 32 -25.62 -1.92 -2.47
CA GLY A 32 -25.81 -0.64 -1.79
C GLY A 32 -24.99 -0.61 -0.51
N ALA A 33 -25.22 0.40 0.34
CA ALA A 33 -24.48 0.51 1.61
C ALA A 33 -24.66 -0.77 2.45
N PRO A 34 -23.56 -1.40 2.91
CA PRO A 34 -23.62 -2.61 3.72
C PRO A 34 -24.17 -2.30 5.11
N VAL A 35 -24.73 -3.33 5.77
CA VAL A 35 -24.97 -3.28 7.22
C VAL A 35 -23.64 -3.45 7.93
N LEU A 36 -23.29 -2.53 8.83
CA LEU A 36 -22.06 -2.57 9.61
C LEU A 36 -22.27 -3.38 10.90
N ASP A 37 -22.27 -4.70 10.77
CA ASP A 37 -22.08 -5.57 11.93
C ASP A 37 -20.61 -5.53 12.42
N GLU A 38 -20.33 -6.20 13.54
CA GLU A 38 -18.99 -6.18 14.14
C GLU A 38 -17.91 -6.77 13.22
N THR A 39 -18.27 -7.71 12.34
CA THR A 39 -17.34 -8.30 11.37
C THR A 39 -16.97 -7.27 10.30
N VAL A 40 -17.95 -6.56 9.73
CA VAL A 40 -17.71 -5.52 8.73
C VAL A 40 -16.94 -4.35 9.34
N LYS A 41 -17.26 -3.94 10.57
CA LYS A 41 -16.50 -2.87 11.25
C LYS A 41 -15.05 -3.25 11.47
N ALA A 42 -14.78 -4.48 11.93
CA ALA A 42 -13.42 -4.97 12.13
C ALA A 42 -12.64 -5.01 10.82
N PHE A 43 -13.28 -5.46 9.73
CA PHE A 43 -12.70 -5.44 8.39
C PHE A 43 -12.35 -4.02 7.93
N LEU A 44 -13.27 -3.06 8.05
CA LEU A 44 -13.04 -1.67 7.64
C LEU A 44 -11.91 -1.01 8.45
N ALA A 45 -11.86 -1.26 9.76
CA ALA A 45 -10.78 -0.77 10.62
C ALA A 45 -9.42 -1.38 10.23
N ALA A 46 -9.38 -2.69 9.94
CA ALA A 46 -8.17 -3.36 9.49
C ALA A 46 -7.70 -2.82 8.13
N LEU A 47 -8.61 -2.66 7.17
CA LEU A 47 -8.34 -2.05 5.87
C LEU A 47 -7.74 -0.64 6.04
N GLY A 48 -8.37 0.22 6.83
CA GLY A 48 -7.88 1.58 7.08
C GLY A 48 -6.49 1.60 7.73
N GLY A 49 -6.18 0.62 8.58
CA GLY A 49 -4.84 0.43 9.15
C GLY A 49 -3.80 0.04 8.10
N THR A 50 -4.09 -0.99 7.29
CA THR A 50 -3.18 -1.45 6.23
C THR A 50 -2.92 -0.36 5.19
N LEU A 51 -3.95 0.34 4.73
CA LEU A 51 -3.78 1.39 3.71
C LEU A 51 -2.90 2.53 4.19
N ARG A 52 -3.01 2.93 5.46
CA ARG A 52 -2.14 3.97 6.03
C ARG A 52 -0.72 3.49 6.24
N GLN A 53 -0.53 2.25 6.68
CA GLN A 53 0.79 1.65 6.76
C GLN A 53 1.50 1.68 5.41
N GLU A 54 0.81 1.27 4.34
CA GLU A 54 1.33 1.31 2.97
C GLU A 54 1.73 2.74 2.58
N VAL A 55 0.77 3.67 2.51
CA VAL A 55 1.05 4.96 1.87
C VAL A 55 1.78 5.97 2.75
N GLU A 56 1.76 5.80 4.07
CA GLU A 56 2.48 6.71 4.99
C GLU A 56 3.85 6.17 5.38
N LYS A 57 3.98 4.85 5.58
CA LYS A 57 5.23 4.26 6.04
C LYS A 57 5.99 3.55 4.94
N HIS A 58 5.36 2.66 4.18
CA HIS A 58 6.02 1.91 3.11
C HIS A 58 6.56 2.86 2.05
N PHE A 59 5.69 3.66 1.42
CA PHE A 59 6.10 4.69 0.46
C PHE A 59 7.11 5.67 1.06
N GLY A 60 6.91 6.02 2.34
CA GLY A 60 7.83 6.85 3.10
C GLY A 60 9.23 6.24 3.20
N PHE A 61 9.35 4.94 3.48
CA PHE A 61 10.62 4.25 3.51
C PHE A 61 11.29 4.27 2.14
N GLU A 62 10.52 3.96 1.10
CA GLU A 62 11.07 3.87 -0.25
C GLU A 62 11.60 5.22 -0.73
N GLU A 63 10.79 6.27 -0.64
CA GLU A 63 11.16 7.61 -1.10
C GLU A 63 12.29 8.24 -0.29
N ASN A 64 12.33 8.00 1.02
CA ASN A 64 13.33 8.63 1.89
C ASN A 64 14.63 7.82 2.05
N HIS A 65 14.62 6.52 1.74
CA HIS A 65 15.76 5.64 1.99
C HIS A 65 16.16 4.78 0.80
N LEU A 66 15.23 4.06 0.18
CA LEU A 66 15.54 3.13 -0.91
C LEU A 66 15.85 3.84 -2.24
N PHE A 67 14.94 4.68 -2.71
CA PHE A 67 15.07 5.41 -3.98
C PHE A 67 16.31 6.32 -4.04
N PRO A 68 16.75 6.98 -2.93
CA PRO A 68 18.03 7.68 -2.90
C PRO A 68 19.25 6.78 -3.14
N GLU A 69 19.23 5.50 -2.74
CA GLU A 69 20.31 4.55 -3.05
C GLU A 69 20.34 4.24 -4.55
N PHE A 70 19.17 4.03 -5.15
CA PHE A 70 19.04 3.74 -6.57
C PHE A 70 19.51 4.91 -7.44
N THR A 71 19.05 6.11 -7.10
CA THR A 71 19.45 7.35 -7.80
C THR A 71 20.96 7.54 -7.75
N ARG A 72 21.61 7.29 -6.58
CA ARG A 72 23.08 7.37 -6.45
C ARG A 72 23.84 6.36 -7.31
N ARG A 73 23.20 5.25 -7.65
CA ARG A 73 23.75 4.19 -8.51
C ARG A 73 23.39 4.38 -9.99
N GLY A 74 22.71 5.49 -10.34
CA GLY A 74 22.33 5.84 -11.70
C GLY A 74 20.96 5.34 -12.14
N GLU A 75 20.22 4.64 -11.28
CA GLU A 75 18.87 4.16 -11.56
C GLU A 75 17.83 5.24 -11.23
N THR A 76 17.46 6.03 -12.24
CA THR A 76 16.46 7.10 -12.07
C THR A 76 15.11 6.76 -12.70
N GLY A 77 15.07 5.87 -13.69
CA GLY A 77 13.86 5.58 -14.46
C GLY A 77 12.76 4.95 -13.61
N ILE A 78 13.09 3.87 -12.88
CA ILE A 78 12.15 3.18 -11.99
C ILE A 78 11.74 4.08 -10.81
N VAL A 79 12.69 4.81 -10.21
CA VAL A 79 12.43 5.75 -9.12
C VAL A 79 11.42 6.82 -9.54
N MET A 80 11.63 7.47 -10.69
CA MET A 80 10.70 8.49 -11.18
C MET A 80 9.31 7.94 -11.45
N MET A 81 9.21 6.73 -12.01
CA MET A 81 7.93 6.07 -12.28
C MET A 81 7.15 5.81 -10.99
N LEU A 82 7.76 5.10 -10.04
CA LEU A 82 7.09 4.71 -8.79
C LEU A 82 6.74 5.93 -7.94
N THR A 83 7.62 6.94 -7.84
CA THR A 83 7.31 8.19 -7.12
C THR A 83 6.12 8.95 -7.73
N MET A 84 5.95 8.92 -9.06
CA MET A 84 4.75 9.53 -9.69
C MET A 84 3.48 8.76 -9.38
N GLU A 85 3.58 7.45 -9.24
CA GLU A 85 2.46 6.58 -8.89
C GLU A 85 2.06 6.77 -7.43
N HIS A 86 3.02 6.81 -6.49
CA HIS A 86 2.77 7.12 -5.09
C HIS A 86 1.96 8.40 -4.92
N ARG A 87 2.34 9.47 -5.64
CA ARG A 87 1.61 10.75 -5.61
C ARG A 87 0.15 10.65 -6.04
N THR A 88 -0.18 9.67 -6.87
CA THR A 88 -1.55 9.45 -7.34
C THR A 88 -2.31 8.50 -6.43
N ILE A 89 -1.65 7.48 -5.89
CA ILE A 89 -2.22 6.45 -5.03
C ILE A 89 -2.46 6.98 -3.62
N LEU A 90 -1.49 7.67 -3.03
CA LEU A 90 -1.55 8.17 -1.65
C LEU A 90 -2.86 8.90 -1.32
N PRO A 91 -3.30 9.93 -2.06
CA PRO A 91 -4.55 10.62 -1.73
C PRO A 91 -5.79 9.72 -1.87
N LEU A 92 -5.73 8.71 -2.75
CA LEU A 92 -6.83 7.77 -2.96
C LEU A 92 -6.92 6.77 -1.80
N ALA A 93 -5.80 6.19 -1.38
CA ALA A 93 -5.71 5.28 -0.24
C ALA A 93 -6.17 5.96 1.05
N LEU A 94 -5.70 7.19 1.32
CA LEU A 94 -6.13 7.97 2.48
C LEU A 94 -7.64 8.25 2.45
N ARG A 95 -8.20 8.58 1.28
CA ARG A 95 -9.65 8.79 1.15
C ARG A 95 -10.45 7.53 1.49
N VAL A 96 -10.04 6.37 1.00
CA VAL A 96 -10.70 5.08 1.32
C VAL A 96 -10.61 4.79 2.82
N ALA A 97 -9.43 4.99 3.40
CA ALA A 97 -9.20 4.76 4.83
C ALA A 97 -10.04 5.71 5.72
N ASP A 98 -10.11 7.00 5.37
CA ASP A 98 -10.90 7.99 6.10
C ASP A 98 -12.40 7.70 6.02
N LEU A 99 -12.90 7.29 4.86
CA LEU A 99 -14.32 6.90 4.68
C LEU A 99 -14.66 5.62 5.46
N ALA A 100 -13.74 4.65 5.50
CA ALA A 100 -13.89 3.45 6.31
C ALA A 100 -14.00 3.80 7.80
N ASP A 101 -13.08 4.62 8.32
CA ASP A 101 -13.06 5.02 9.73
C ASP A 101 -14.30 5.83 10.11
N ALA A 102 -14.73 6.76 9.24
CA ALA A 102 -15.95 7.54 9.45
C ALA A 102 -17.18 6.64 9.53
N ALA A 103 -17.29 5.63 8.66
CA ALA A 103 -18.40 4.68 8.69
C ALA A 103 -18.38 3.80 9.95
N VAL A 104 -17.21 3.34 10.38
CA VAL A 104 -17.04 2.60 11.64
C VAL A 104 -17.47 3.44 12.84
N ALA A 105 -17.02 4.70 12.90
CA ALA A 105 -17.36 5.62 13.99
C ALA A 105 -18.86 5.96 14.03
N ALA A 106 -19.50 6.14 12.88
CA ALA A 106 -20.93 6.39 12.76
C ALA A 106 -21.79 5.11 12.93
N GLY A 107 -21.18 3.93 12.76
CA GLY A 107 -21.87 2.64 12.74
C GLY A 107 -22.67 2.36 11.46
N ALA A 108 -22.53 3.19 10.42
CA ALA A 108 -23.16 3.03 9.12
C ALA A 108 -22.45 3.88 8.05
N PHE A 109 -22.59 3.51 6.78
CA PHE A 109 -22.31 4.43 5.67
C PHE A 109 -23.54 5.29 5.37
N GLY A 110 -23.34 6.60 5.17
CA GLY A 110 -24.28 7.41 4.41
C GLY A 110 -24.35 6.96 2.95
N GLU A 111 -25.45 7.26 2.25
CA GLU A 111 -25.58 6.84 0.85
C GLU A 111 -24.49 7.44 -0.05
N GLN A 112 -24.15 8.72 0.16
CA GLN A 112 -23.08 9.38 -0.58
C GLN A 112 -21.70 8.82 -0.19
N ASP A 113 -21.44 8.67 1.11
CA ASP A 113 -20.16 8.15 1.61
C ASP A 113 -19.89 6.72 1.10
N TRP A 114 -20.94 5.90 0.98
CA TRP A 114 -20.83 4.57 0.39
C TRP A 114 -20.43 4.62 -1.10
N ARG A 115 -21.05 5.51 -1.88
CA ARG A 115 -20.70 5.68 -3.31
C ARG A 115 -19.24 6.13 -3.44
N ASP A 116 -18.86 7.13 -2.66
CA ASP A 116 -17.50 7.65 -2.65
C ASP A 116 -16.48 6.58 -2.22
N PHE A 117 -16.79 5.78 -1.20
CA PHE A 117 -15.95 4.69 -0.74
C PHE A 117 -15.81 3.60 -1.81
N LYS A 118 -16.91 3.23 -2.45
CA LYS A 118 -16.92 2.21 -3.51
C LYS A 118 -16.13 2.66 -4.73
N ASP A 119 -16.38 3.87 -5.23
CA ASP A 119 -15.71 4.40 -6.42
C ASP A 119 -14.20 4.55 -6.16
N ALA A 120 -13.82 5.14 -5.02
CA ALA A 120 -12.42 5.27 -4.64
C ALA A 120 -11.74 3.92 -4.38
N GLY A 121 -12.45 2.97 -3.76
CA GLY A 121 -11.93 1.63 -3.46
C GLY A 121 -11.66 0.81 -4.73
N VAL A 122 -12.55 0.85 -5.73
CA VAL A 122 -12.32 0.16 -7.01
C VAL A 122 -11.10 0.73 -7.74
N GLU A 123 -10.98 2.06 -7.80
CA GLU A 123 -9.82 2.69 -8.43
C GLU A 123 -8.53 2.37 -7.67
N LEU A 124 -8.57 2.32 -6.33
CA LEU A 124 -7.42 2.01 -5.49
C LEU A 124 -6.93 0.60 -5.74
N VAL A 125 -7.82 -0.40 -5.76
CA VAL A 125 -7.48 -1.80 -6.01
C VAL A 125 -6.72 -1.93 -7.34
N GLU A 126 -7.21 -1.33 -8.41
CA GLU A 126 -6.56 -1.41 -9.72
C GLU A 126 -5.16 -0.78 -9.70
N ARG A 127 -5.05 0.45 -9.17
CA ARG A 127 -3.78 1.20 -9.19
C ARG A 127 -2.73 0.55 -8.30
N GLU A 128 -3.11 0.17 -7.09
CA GLU A 128 -2.18 -0.31 -6.07
C GLU A 128 -1.69 -1.73 -6.38
N ILE A 129 -2.57 -2.63 -6.85
CA ILE A 129 -2.13 -3.96 -7.30
C ILE A 129 -1.14 -3.82 -8.46
N PHE A 130 -1.41 -2.95 -9.44
CA PHE A 130 -0.51 -2.76 -10.57
C PHE A 130 0.82 -2.13 -10.15
N HIS A 131 0.79 -1.19 -9.19
CA HIS A 131 1.97 -0.59 -8.58
C HIS A 131 2.86 -1.64 -7.92
N ILE A 132 2.33 -2.41 -6.97
CA ILE A 132 3.04 -3.49 -6.26
C ILE A 132 3.60 -4.52 -7.25
N GLN A 133 2.88 -4.87 -8.33
CA GLN A 133 3.38 -5.78 -9.34
C GLN A 133 4.68 -5.29 -10.02
N LYS A 134 4.80 -3.98 -10.28
CA LYS A 134 6.05 -3.43 -10.86
C LYS A 134 7.19 -3.47 -9.86
N GLU A 135 6.91 -3.33 -8.57
CA GLU A 135 7.92 -3.41 -7.53
C GLU A 135 8.41 -4.84 -7.34
N GLU A 136 7.48 -5.78 -7.21
CA GLU A 136 7.77 -7.22 -7.14
C GLU A 136 8.59 -7.71 -8.34
N MET A 137 8.22 -7.30 -9.55
CA MET A 137 8.87 -7.77 -10.78
C MET A 137 10.14 -7.00 -11.14
N GLY A 138 10.19 -5.71 -10.81
CA GLY A 138 11.24 -4.79 -11.24
C GLY A 138 12.13 -4.31 -10.09
N LEU A 139 11.52 -3.67 -9.08
CA LEU A 139 12.25 -3.06 -7.97
C LEU A 139 13.03 -4.10 -7.16
N LEU A 140 12.40 -5.22 -6.75
CA LEU A 140 13.06 -6.25 -5.95
C LEU A 140 14.23 -6.90 -6.70
N ALA A 141 14.10 -7.10 -8.02
CA ALA A 141 15.19 -7.56 -8.86
C ALA A 141 16.35 -6.56 -8.88
N ALA A 142 16.05 -5.27 -8.99
CA ALA A 142 17.04 -4.20 -8.96
C ALA A 142 17.73 -4.08 -7.58
N ILE A 143 17.02 -4.29 -6.46
CA ILE A 143 17.63 -4.38 -5.13
C ILE A 143 18.68 -5.50 -5.12
N SER A 144 18.30 -6.70 -5.58
CA SER A 144 19.21 -7.85 -5.62
C SER A 144 20.45 -7.63 -6.49
N ALA A 145 20.32 -6.84 -7.58
CA ALA A 145 21.39 -6.58 -8.52
C ALA A 145 22.32 -5.43 -8.09
N LEU A 146 21.78 -4.39 -7.45
CA LEU A 146 22.48 -3.11 -7.27
C LEU A 146 22.86 -2.82 -5.82
N VAL A 147 22.16 -3.37 -4.84
CA VAL A 147 22.39 -3.10 -3.42
C VAL A 147 23.39 -4.11 -2.86
N ASP A 148 24.52 -3.63 -2.37
CA ASP A 148 25.52 -4.46 -1.69
C ASP A 148 25.04 -4.90 -0.30
N GLY A 149 25.68 -5.94 0.26
CA GLY A 149 25.23 -6.57 1.51
C GLY A 149 25.18 -5.62 2.71
N ASP A 150 26.15 -4.71 2.85
CA ASP A 150 26.17 -3.74 3.95
C ASP A 150 25.04 -2.72 3.82
N THR A 151 24.77 -2.26 2.60
CA THR A 151 23.64 -1.37 2.30
C THR A 151 22.30 -2.07 2.54
N ASP A 152 22.17 -3.34 2.15
CA ASP A 152 20.95 -4.13 2.37
C ASP A 152 20.66 -4.32 3.87
N VAL A 153 21.68 -4.67 4.67
CA VAL A 153 21.52 -4.81 6.13
C VAL A 153 21.04 -3.51 6.77
N ARG A 154 21.63 -2.38 6.36
CA ARG A 154 21.24 -1.05 6.86
C ARG A 154 19.83 -0.68 6.44
N LEU A 155 19.46 -0.86 5.17
CA LEU A 155 18.11 -0.58 4.68
C LEU A 155 17.06 -1.44 5.40
N ALA A 156 17.32 -2.74 5.56
CA ALA A 156 16.44 -3.64 6.29
C ALA A 156 16.29 -3.24 7.77
N GLN A 157 17.35 -2.71 8.40
CA GLN A 157 17.24 -2.15 9.75
C GLN A 157 16.35 -0.91 9.78
N VAL A 158 16.56 0.05 8.88
CA VAL A 158 15.74 1.27 8.78
C VAL A 158 14.27 0.90 8.52
N TYR A 159 14.01 -0.09 7.65
CA TYR A 159 12.66 -0.59 7.39
C TYR A 159 11.97 -1.07 8.67
N ARG A 160 12.64 -1.91 9.45
CA ARG A 160 12.10 -2.42 10.72
C ARG A 160 11.86 -1.33 11.76
N GLU A 161 12.61 -0.23 11.72
CA GLU A 161 12.45 0.89 12.66
C GLU A 161 11.35 1.88 12.25
N THR A 162 11.04 1.96 10.95
CA THR A 162 10.16 3.00 10.39
C THR A 162 8.82 2.47 9.89
N VAL A 163 8.80 1.24 9.36
CA VAL A 163 7.60 0.58 8.82
C VAL A 163 7.04 -0.45 9.81
N GLY A 164 7.93 -1.31 10.33
CA GLY A 164 7.61 -2.45 11.20
C GLY A 164 7.08 -2.12 12.60
#